data_AF-A0A1Q7C9B2-F1
#
_entry.id   AF-A0A1Q7C9B2-F1
#
_cell.length_a   1.000
_cell.length_b   1.000
_cell.length_c   1.000
_cell.angle_alpha   90.00
_cell.angle_beta   90.00
_cell.angle_gamma   90.00
#
_symmetry.space_group_name_H-M   'P 1'
#
loop_
_entity.id
_entity.type
_entity.pdbx_description
1 polymer ?
#
loop_
_entity_poly.entity_id
_entity_poly.type
_entity_poly.pdbx_seq_one_letter_code
_entity_poly.pdbx_strand_id
1 'polypeptide(L)'
;MDRLWAPWRMEYIAGEQRPGCLFCRVIEHPDDPDAELVAWRPQGAIVMLNKFPYNPGHSMVAPIAHKASLEDLDDAETTELMRAVRRTIGVLNKTMTPDGLNAGVNIGRAAGAGIPDHVHFHIVPRWNGDTNFMAVIDDVKIVNEALGQTAEKLKRAFAAT
;
A
#
# COMPACT_ATOMS: atom_id res chain seq x y z
N MET A 1 34.96 2.27 0.56
CA MET A 1 33.72 2.47 1.32
C MET A 1 32.62 2.66 0.29
N ASP A 2 31.79 1.65 0.12
CA ASP A 2 30.70 1.72 -0.85
C ASP A 2 29.61 2.63 -0.31
N ARG A 3 29.30 3.69 -1.06
CA ARG A 3 28.29 4.68 -0.69
C ARG A 3 26.99 4.30 -1.38
N LEU A 4 25.97 3.96 -0.61
CA LEU A 4 24.60 3.77 -1.08
C LEU A 4 23.88 5.13 -1.10
N TRP A 5 23.53 5.59 -2.30
CA TRP A 5 22.79 6.82 -2.52
C TRP A 5 21.34 6.48 -2.88
N ALA A 6 20.38 7.05 -2.15
CA ALA A 6 18.94 6.88 -2.42
C ALA A 6 18.26 8.23 -2.74
N PRO A 7 18.71 8.97 -3.76
CA PRO A 7 18.24 10.34 -4.05
C PRO A 7 16.73 10.43 -4.30
N TRP A 8 16.12 9.37 -4.85
CA TRP A 8 14.67 9.28 -5.03
C TRP A 8 13.88 9.45 -3.72
N ARG A 9 14.47 9.10 -2.57
CA ARG A 9 13.80 9.21 -1.26
C ARG A 9 13.52 10.66 -0.88
N MET A 10 14.32 11.62 -1.35
CA MET A 10 14.10 13.05 -1.06
C MET A 10 12.82 13.57 -1.72
N GLU A 11 12.50 13.11 -2.92
CA GLU A 11 11.26 13.48 -3.62
C GLU A 11 10.01 13.01 -2.86
N TYR A 12 10.10 11.85 -2.20
CA TYR A 12 9.03 11.32 -1.36
C TYR A 12 8.87 12.07 -0.03
N ILE A 13 9.98 12.42 0.63
CA ILE A 13 9.98 13.11 1.92
C ILE A 13 9.55 14.57 1.78
N ALA A 14 9.95 15.23 0.70
CA ALA A 14 9.64 16.64 0.45
C ALA A 14 8.22 16.88 -0.12
N GLY A 15 7.47 15.82 -0.43
CA GLY A 15 6.14 15.94 -1.02
C GLY A 15 5.11 16.51 -0.04
N GLU A 16 4.43 17.58 -0.43
CA GLU A 16 3.36 18.19 0.37
C GLU A 16 2.16 17.24 0.54
N GLN A 17 1.55 17.26 1.73
CA GLN A 17 0.27 16.60 1.94
C GLN A 17 -0.83 17.36 1.20
N ARG A 18 -1.40 16.71 0.19
CA ARG A 18 -2.51 17.27 -0.58
C ARG A 18 -3.84 17.06 0.15
N PRO A 19 -4.73 18.05 0.18
CA PRO A 19 -6.02 17.94 0.87
C PRO A 19 -6.91 16.84 0.24
N GLY A 20 -7.85 16.35 1.04
CA GLY A 20 -8.83 15.32 0.63
C GLY A 20 -8.36 13.88 0.82
N CYS A 21 -9.27 12.92 0.57
CA CYS A 21 -8.97 11.50 0.67
C CYS A 21 -8.15 11.04 -0.54
N LEU A 22 -7.01 10.37 -0.26
CA LEU A 22 -6.12 9.82 -1.28
C LEU A 22 -6.85 8.88 -2.25
N PHE A 23 -7.66 7.95 -1.72
CA PHE A 23 -8.33 6.96 -2.56
C PHE A 23 -9.36 7.61 -3.47
N CYS A 24 -10.23 8.48 -2.94
CA CYS A 24 -11.21 9.21 -3.75
C CYS A 24 -10.52 10.03 -4.84
N ARG A 25 -9.47 10.77 -4.49
CA ARG A 25 -8.72 11.59 -5.46
C ARG A 25 -8.18 10.74 -6.62
N VAL A 26 -7.58 9.60 -6.31
CA VAL A 26 -7.01 8.69 -7.32
C VAL A 26 -8.09 7.89 -8.08
N ILE A 27 -9.28 7.71 -7.50
CA ILE A 27 -10.44 7.11 -8.17
C ILE A 27 -11.05 8.09 -9.17
N GLU A 28 -11.27 9.33 -8.75
CA GLU A 28 -11.96 10.39 -9.51
C GLU A 28 -11.06 11.04 -10.57
N HIS A 29 -9.76 11.13 -10.29
CA HIS A 29 -8.77 11.77 -11.16
C HIS A 29 -7.66 10.77 -11.54
N PRO A 30 -7.80 10.06 -12.67
CA PRO A 30 -6.77 9.15 -13.17
C PRO A 30 -5.41 9.81 -13.44
N ASP A 31 -5.40 11.12 -13.67
CA ASP A 31 -4.19 11.92 -13.89
C ASP A 31 -3.55 12.42 -12.58
N ASP A 32 -4.10 12.05 -11.40
CA ASP A 32 -3.47 12.39 -10.13
C ASP A 32 -2.06 11.81 -10.08
N PRO A 33 -1.04 12.57 -9.62
CA PRO A 33 0.33 12.07 -9.54
C PRO A 33 0.47 10.76 -8.73
N ASP A 34 -0.33 10.55 -7.69
CA ASP A 34 -0.29 9.32 -6.88
C ASP A 34 -0.97 8.13 -7.59
N ALA A 35 -1.67 8.36 -8.71
CA ALA A 35 -2.26 7.29 -9.53
C ALA A 35 -1.19 6.37 -10.13
N GLU A 36 0.07 6.82 -10.24
CA GLU A 36 1.20 5.98 -10.65
C GLU A 36 1.43 4.80 -9.70
N LEU A 37 1.01 4.92 -8.43
CA LEU A 37 1.15 3.90 -7.40
C LEU A 37 -0.01 2.89 -7.40
N VAL A 38 -1.04 3.10 -8.22
CA VAL A 38 -2.15 2.15 -8.36
C VAL A 38 -1.67 0.92 -9.11
N ALA A 39 -1.72 -0.23 -8.43
CA ALA A 39 -1.34 -1.51 -8.98
C ALA A 39 -2.51 -2.18 -9.72
N TRP A 40 -3.74 -1.99 -9.23
CA TRP A 40 -4.92 -2.66 -9.79
C TRP A 40 -6.24 -1.97 -9.40
N ARG A 41 -7.24 -2.01 -10.30
CA ARG A 41 -8.58 -1.42 -10.13
C ARG A 41 -9.67 -2.49 -10.38
N PRO A 42 -10.01 -3.33 -9.39
CA PRO A 42 -11.17 -4.23 -9.46
C PRO A 42 -12.51 -3.47 -9.41
N GLN A 43 -13.61 -4.19 -9.64
CA GLN A 43 -14.97 -3.64 -9.73
C GLN A 43 -15.42 -2.85 -8.50
N GLY A 44 -15.02 -3.23 -7.28
CA GLY A 44 -15.46 -2.60 -6.02
C GLY A 44 -14.34 -2.11 -5.11
N ALA A 45 -13.09 -2.14 -5.55
CA ALA A 45 -11.95 -1.74 -4.73
C ALA A 45 -10.84 -1.12 -5.57
N ILE A 46 -9.85 -0.55 -4.90
CA ILE A 46 -8.60 -0.08 -5.47
C ILE A 46 -7.42 -0.69 -4.71
N VAL A 47 -6.38 -1.09 -5.44
CA VAL A 47 -5.13 -1.58 -4.87
C VAL A 47 -4.01 -0.66 -5.30
N MET A 48 -3.32 -0.07 -4.33
CA MET A 48 -2.18 0.81 -4.59
C MET A 48 -1.08 0.60 -3.57
N LEU A 49 0.15 1.00 -3.89
CA LEU A 49 1.24 0.94 -2.94
C LEU A 49 1.14 2.06 -1.91
N ASN A 50 1.57 1.76 -0.68
CA ASN A 50 1.80 2.79 0.32
C ASN A 50 3.05 3.60 -0.06
N LYS A 51 2.91 4.93 -0.12
CA LYS A 51 4.00 5.87 -0.42
C LYS A 51 5.12 5.82 0.63
N PHE A 52 4.78 5.43 1.86
CA PHE A 52 5.70 5.23 2.97
C PHE A 52 5.67 3.74 3.40
N PRO A 53 6.26 2.85 2.59
CA PRO A 53 6.12 1.41 2.81
C PRO A 53 6.94 0.93 4.02
N TYR A 54 6.42 -0.04 4.76
CA TYR A 54 7.20 -0.72 5.81
C TYR A 54 8.23 -1.66 5.18
N ASN A 55 7.83 -2.38 4.12
CA ASN A 55 8.68 -3.22 3.29
C ASN A 55 8.26 -3.07 1.83
N PRO A 56 9.11 -3.44 0.85
CA PRO A 56 8.72 -3.52 -0.55
C PRO A 56 7.42 -4.33 -0.72
N GLY A 57 6.51 -3.82 -1.53
CA GLY A 57 5.20 -4.44 -1.77
C GLY A 57 4.14 -4.12 -0.73
N HIS A 58 4.40 -3.24 0.26
CA HIS A 58 3.37 -2.72 1.17
C HIS A 58 2.23 -2.12 0.35
N SER A 59 1.13 -2.86 0.27
CA SER A 59 -0.04 -2.54 -0.54
C SER A 59 -1.20 -2.13 0.35
N MET A 60 -1.96 -1.14 -0.12
CA MET A 60 -3.22 -0.69 0.46
C MET A 60 -4.37 -1.14 -0.43
N VAL A 61 -5.37 -1.78 0.16
CA VAL A 61 -6.60 -2.20 -0.52
C VAL A 61 -7.77 -1.46 0.12
N ALA A 62 -8.45 -0.60 -0.65
CA ALA A 62 -9.57 0.20 -0.17
C ALA A 62 -10.82 -0.06 -1.02
N PRO A 63 -12.03 -0.02 -0.45
CA PRO A 63 -13.25 -0.04 -1.24
C PRO A 63 -13.36 1.25 -2.06
N ILE A 64 -14.13 1.22 -3.15
CA ILE A 64 -14.44 2.46 -3.90
C ILE A 64 -15.31 3.41 -3.06
N ALA A 65 -16.19 2.85 -2.22
CA ALA A 65 -17.02 3.63 -1.31
C ALA A 65 -16.16 4.34 -0.24
N HIS A 66 -16.39 5.64 -0.06
CA HIS A 66 -15.77 6.43 1.00
C HIS A 66 -16.49 6.18 2.32
N LYS A 67 -15.97 5.25 3.12
CA LYS A 67 -16.51 4.88 4.43
C LYS A 67 -15.38 4.71 5.43
N ALA A 68 -15.58 5.20 6.65
CA ALA A 68 -14.51 5.28 7.65
C ALA A 68 -14.18 3.93 8.28
N SER A 69 -15.16 3.03 8.33
CA SER A 69 -15.00 1.74 8.99
C SER A 69 -15.55 0.55 8.20
N LEU A 70 -15.20 -0.65 8.64
CA LEU A 70 -15.70 -1.90 8.05
C LEU A 70 -17.18 -2.12 8.34
N GLU A 71 -17.68 -1.71 9.51
CA GLU A 71 -19.10 -1.84 9.86
C GLU A 71 -20.04 -0.94 9.03
N ASP A 72 -19.48 0.06 8.36
CA ASP A 72 -20.24 0.94 7.47
C ASP A 72 -20.47 0.29 6.09
N LEU A 73 -19.70 -0.75 5.75
CA LEU A 73 -19.76 -1.43 4.46
C LEU A 73 -20.97 -2.37 4.40
N ASP A 74 -21.63 -2.41 3.25
CA ASP A 74 -22.62 -3.46 2.98
C ASP A 74 -21.96 -4.79 2.58
N ASP A 75 -22.77 -5.84 2.44
CA ASP A 75 -22.29 -7.19 2.10
C ASP A 75 -21.59 -7.24 0.73
N ALA A 76 -22.05 -6.45 -0.24
CA ALA A 76 -21.49 -6.44 -1.59
C ALA A 76 -20.13 -5.74 -1.59
N GLU A 77 -20.03 -4.58 -0.95
CA GLU A 77 -18.79 -3.82 -0.76
C GLU A 77 -17.76 -4.64 0.02
N THR A 78 -18.17 -5.28 1.11
CA THR A 78 -17.32 -6.16 1.92
C THR A 78 -16.79 -7.33 1.09
N THR A 79 -17.67 -7.95 0.29
CA THR A 79 -17.30 -9.07 -0.59
C THR A 79 -16.25 -8.65 -1.62
N GLU A 80 -16.46 -7.53 -2.31
CA GLU A 80 -15.53 -7.03 -3.31
C GLU A 80 -14.19 -6.60 -2.70
N LEU A 81 -14.22 -5.93 -1.53
CA LEU A 81 -13.02 -5.58 -0.78
C LEU A 81 -12.20 -6.83 -0.42
N MET A 82 -12.85 -7.84 0.16
CA MET A 82 -12.14 -9.06 0.59
C MET A 82 -11.67 -9.92 -0.59
N ARG A 83 -12.37 -9.92 -1.73
CA ARG A 83 -11.89 -10.51 -2.98
C ARG A 83 -10.60 -9.83 -3.44
N ALA A 84 -10.55 -8.49 -3.37
CA ALA A 84 -9.37 -7.72 -3.74
C ALA A 84 -8.19 -7.97 -2.79
N VAL A 85 -8.44 -8.03 -1.47
CA VAL A 85 -7.43 -8.40 -0.45
C VAL A 85 -6.85 -9.78 -0.74
N ARG A 86 -7.71 -10.79 -0.94
CA ARG A 86 -7.28 -12.17 -1.23
C ARG A 86 -6.43 -12.24 -2.50
N ARG A 87 -6.84 -11.55 -3.57
CA ARG A 87 -6.08 -11.53 -4.82
C ARG A 87 -4.74 -10.81 -4.67
N THR A 88 -4.70 -9.72 -3.91
CA THR A 88 -3.46 -8.99 -3.61
C THR A 88 -2.46 -9.85 -2.84
N ILE A 89 -2.91 -10.59 -1.83
CA ILE A 89 -2.09 -11.59 -1.11
C ILE A 89 -1.50 -12.61 -2.08
N GLY A 90 -2.33 -13.17 -2.98
CA GLY A 90 -1.89 -14.15 -3.97
C GLY A 90 -0.85 -13.60 -4.95
N VAL A 91 -1.02 -12.36 -5.40
CA VAL A 91 -0.06 -11.66 -6.27
C VAL A 91 1.26 -11.42 -5.53
N LEU A 92 1.23 -10.86 -4.32
CA LEU A 92 2.43 -10.60 -3.53
C LEU A 92 3.23 -11.89 -3.26
N ASN A 93 2.55 -12.98 -2.91
CA ASN A 93 3.18 -14.29 -2.71
C ASN A 93 3.91 -14.79 -3.96
N LYS A 94 3.28 -14.70 -5.14
CA LYS A 94 3.87 -15.16 -6.41
C LYS A 94 5.01 -14.25 -6.89
N THR A 95 4.87 -12.95 -6.69
CA THR A 95 5.75 -11.94 -7.28
C THR A 95 6.98 -11.63 -6.42
N MET A 96 6.86 -11.75 -5.11
CA MET A 96 7.90 -11.33 -4.16
C MET A 96 8.39 -12.46 -3.25
N THR A 97 7.69 -13.60 -3.21
CA THR A 97 8.02 -14.77 -2.38
C THR A 97 8.44 -14.39 -0.95
N PRO A 98 7.59 -13.66 -0.19
CA PRO A 98 7.88 -13.36 1.20
C PRO A 98 7.76 -14.61 2.08
N ASP A 99 8.45 -14.61 3.22
CA ASP A 99 8.33 -15.68 4.22
C ASP A 99 6.98 -15.60 4.97
N GLY A 100 6.33 -14.44 4.96
CA GLY A 100 5.02 -14.22 5.54
C GLY A 100 4.41 -12.87 5.16
N LEU A 101 3.19 -12.62 5.62
CA LEU A 101 2.45 -11.39 5.36
C LEU A 101 1.76 -10.92 6.64
N ASN A 102 1.76 -9.61 6.88
CA ASN A 102 0.78 -8.99 7.78
C ASN A 102 -0.35 -8.42 6.93
N ALA A 103 -1.59 -8.71 7.31
CA ALA A 103 -2.78 -8.09 6.71
C ALA A 103 -3.65 -7.53 7.84
N GLY A 104 -4.01 -6.26 7.78
CA GLY A 104 -4.77 -5.61 8.84
C GLY A 104 -5.33 -4.26 8.45
N VAL A 105 -6.20 -3.73 9.30
CA VAL A 105 -6.87 -2.44 9.12
C VAL A 105 -6.74 -1.64 10.41
N ASN A 106 -6.54 -0.34 10.29
CA ASN A 106 -6.58 0.59 11.41
C ASN A 106 -7.86 1.44 11.27
N ILE A 107 -8.73 1.42 12.27
CA ILE A 107 -10.01 2.14 12.26
C ILE A 107 -9.92 3.28 13.28
N GLY A 108 -10.08 4.51 12.80
CA GLY A 108 -9.98 5.73 13.61
C GLY A 108 -8.54 6.15 13.93
N ARG A 109 -8.38 7.43 14.28
CA ARG A 109 -7.04 8.04 14.52
C ARG A 109 -6.28 7.38 15.67
N ALA A 110 -6.98 6.96 16.72
CA ALA A 110 -6.38 6.30 17.88
C ALA A 110 -5.72 4.95 17.54
N ALA A 111 -6.21 4.26 16.50
CA ALA A 111 -5.61 3.03 15.98
C ALA A 111 -4.45 3.29 14.99
N GLY A 112 -4.10 4.55 14.72
CA GLY A 112 -3.06 4.92 13.77
C GLY A 112 -3.52 4.94 12.31
N ALA A 113 -4.81 5.16 12.05
CA ALA A 113 -5.31 5.35 10.69
C ALA A 113 -4.77 6.66 10.08
N GLY A 114 -3.93 6.55 9.05
CA GLY A 114 -3.39 7.71 8.32
C GLY A 114 -4.43 8.40 7.44
N ILE A 115 -5.44 7.67 7.00
CA ILE A 115 -6.62 8.17 6.28
C ILE A 115 -7.85 7.69 7.07
N PRO A 116 -8.22 8.38 8.16
CA PRO A 116 -9.19 7.88 9.13
C PRO A 116 -10.62 7.80 8.57
N ASP A 117 -10.91 8.52 7.50
CA ASP A 117 -12.26 8.68 6.95
C ASP A 117 -12.53 7.66 5.82
N HIS A 118 -11.52 6.87 5.42
CA HIS A 118 -11.62 5.86 4.37
C HIS A 118 -10.88 4.57 4.76
N VAL A 119 -11.65 3.54 5.09
CA VAL A 119 -11.15 2.24 5.54
C VAL A 119 -10.30 1.56 4.46
N HIS A 120 -9.17 0.99 4.86
CA HIS A 120 -8.28 0.29 3.95
C HIS A 120 -7.45 -0.77 4.66
N PHE A 121 -7.22 -1.88 3.98
CA PHE A 121 -6.31 -2.92 4.44
C PHE A 121 -4.88 -2.58 4.06
N HIS A 122 -3.98 -2.71 5.01
CA HIS A 122 -2.55 -2.82 4.77
C HIS A 122 -2.20 -4.29 4.57
N ILE A 123 -1.49 -4.61 3.49
CA ILE A 123 -0.91 -5.93 3.23
C ILE A 123 0.60 -5.73 3.08
N VAL A 124 1.36 -6.26 4.03
CA VAL A 124 2.80 -6.01 4.18
C VAL A 124 3.56 -7.34 4.05
N PRO A 125 4.32 -7.54 2.96
CA PRO A 125 5.26 -8.65 2.82
C PRO A 125 6.33 -8.62 3.92
N ARG A 126 6.62 -9.79 4.50
CA ARG A 126 7.59 -9.97 5.60
C ARG A 126 8.64 -11.01 5.23
N TRP A 127 9.87 -10.77 5.67
CA TRP A 127 10.98 -11.73 5.56
C TRP A 127 11.63 -11.93 6.91
N ASN A 128 12.17 -13.11 7.14
CA ASN A 128 12.96 -13.39 8.34
C ASN A 128 14.18 -12.44 8.36
N GLY A 129 14.30 -11.65 9.43
CA GLY A 129 15.37 -10.65 9.56
C GLY A 129 15.16 -9.36 8.76
N ASP A 130 13.94 -9.08 8.28
CA ASP A 130 13.64 -7.84 7.55
C ASP A 130 13.85 -6.56 8.39
N THR A 131 13.89 -6.70 9.71
CA THR A 131 14.17 -5.63 10.67
C THR A 131 15.55 -5.85 11.24
N ASN A 132 16.46 -4.90 11.02
CA ASN A 132 17.84 -4.95 11.46
C ASN A 132 18.12 -3.86 12.52
N PHE A 133 19.35 -3.79 12.99
CA PHE A 133 19.75 -2.86 14.05
C PHE A 133 19.51 -1.39 13.71
N MET A 134 19.53 -0.99 12.42
CA MET A 134 19.30 0.39 12.00
C MET A 134 17.90 0.87 12.39
N ALA A 135 16.89 0.03 12.19
CA ALA A 135 15.50 0.37 12.52
C ALA A 135 15.28 0.46 14.04
N VAL A 136 16.04 -0.30 14.82
CA VAL A 136 15.88 -0.38 16.27
C VAL A 136 16.67 0.70 17.00
N ILE A 137 17.89 0.98 16.55
CA ILE A 137 18.84 1.87 17.22
C ILE A 137 18.68 3.31 16.74
N ASP A 138 18.35 3.52 15.45
CA ASP A 138 18.40 4.82 14.80
C ASP A 138 17.10 5.19 14.08
N ASP A 139 16.03 4.39 14.24
CA ASP A 139 14.73 4.59 13.57
C ASP A 139 14.85 4.69 12.02
N VAL A 140 15.86 4.02 11.46
CA VAL A 140 16.13 4.01 10.00
C VAL A 140 15.78 2.66 9.40
N LYS A 141 14.77 2.65 8.51
CA LYS A 141 14.42 1.48 7.69
C LYS A 141 15.01 1.58 6.28
N ILE A 142 15.78 0.56 5.92
CA ILE A 142 16.29 0.38 4.55
C ILE A 142 15.24 -0.38 3.74
N VAL A 143 14.77 0.23 2.65
CA VAL A 143 13.85 -0.38 1.68
C VAL A 143 14.64 -0.60 0.39
N ASN A 144 14.84 -1.86 0.03
CA ASN A 144 15.81 -2.28 -0.98
C ASN A 144 15.31 -2.18 -2.44
N GLU A 145 14.08 -1.74 -2.67
CA GLU A 145 13.49 -1.58 -4.00
C GLU A 145 12.82 -0.21 -4.10
N ALA A 146 13.04 0.49 -5.23
CA ALA A 146 12.41 1.78 -5.47
C ALA A 146 10.90 1.60 -5.66
N LEU A 147 10.11 2.52 -5.09
CA LEU A 147 8.65 2.41 -5.07
C LEU A 147 8.05 2.29 -6.47
N GLY A 148 8.52 3.08 -7.44
CA GLY A 148 8.08 2.99 -8.84
C GLY A 148 8.41 1.65 -9.49
N GLN A 149 9.55 1.03 -9.16
CA GLN A 149 9.90 -0.30 -9.66
C GLN A 149 8.97 -1.37 -9.08
N THR A 150 8.65 -1.28 -7.78
CA THR A 150 7.66 -2.15 -7.15
C THR A 150 6.27 -1.95 -7.78
N ALA A 151 5.87 -0.70 -8.05
CA ALA A 151 4.57 -0.38 -8.65
C ALA A 151 4.41 -1.06 -10.01
N GLU A 152 5.39 -0.87 -10.91
CA GLU A 152 5.39 -1.48 -12.24
C GLU A 152 5.41 -3.01 -12.19
N LYS A 153 6.17 -3.59 -11.26
CA LYS A 153 6.18 -5.04 -11.04
C LYS A 153 4.80 -5.57 -10.66
N LEU A 154 4.11 -4.90 -9.73
CA LEU A 154 2.78 -5.33 -9.29
C LEU A 154 1.72 -5.10 -10.37
N LYS A 155 1.74 -3.97 -11.10
CA LYS A 155 0.84 -3.73 -12.24
C LYS A 155 0.88 -4.88 -13.25
N ARG A 156 2.10 -5.30 -13.63
CA ARG A 156 2.30 -6.45 -14.56
C ARG A 156 1.77 -7.75 -13.96
N ALA A 157 2.02 -8.00 -12.68
CA ALA A 157 1.57 -9.22 -12.02
C ALA A 157 0.03 -9.30 -11.93
N PHE A 158 -0.64 -8.20 -11.62
CA PHE A 158 -2.10 -8.15 -11.60
C PHE A 158 -2.71 -8.34 -13.00
N ALA A 159 -2.07 -7.81 -14.04
CA ALA A 159 -2.50 -7.99 -15.43
C ALA A 159 -2.31 -9.42 -15.97
N ALA A 160 -1.39 -10.18 -15.38
CA ALA A 160 -1.10 -11.57 -15.76
C ALA A 160 -1.95 -12.62 -15.03
N THR A 161 -2.89 -12.20 -14.18
CA THR A 161 -3.73 -13.06 -13.33
C THR A 161 -5.19 -13.02 -13.77
#